data_AF-A0A4P7RFN6-F1
#
_entry.id   AF-A0A4P7RFN6-F1
#
_cell.length_a   1.000
_cell.length_b   1.000
_cell.length_c   1.000
_cell.angle_alpha   90.00
_cell.angle_beta   90.00
_cell.angle_gamma   90.00
#
_symmetry.space_group_name_H-M   'P 1'
#
loop_
_entity.id
_entity.type
_entity.pdbx_description
1 polymer ?
#
loop_
_entity_poly.entity_id
_entity_poly.type
_entity_poly.pdbx_seq_one_letter_code
_entity_poly.pdbx_strand_id
1 'polypeptide(L)'
;MQAHPAIDATPSRTDRVVQAARRLVTDAPTRMFHGLFALSFLGAYLTADGERWRMLHVTLGYTMAGLLVFRVLYGLLGPRQSGLGLLWRKLSGAPAWLRSATDSLRQGSLAGINWRQGQNMLMALAVALLMAMVVPITLTGYASFNDWGDFLGGDWLGELHEWFGEAYLFVVLAHLALIAGLSWLRRQNQALPMLTGCVAGRGPDLVKRNRVWLAVLLLVAVLAYGAWEWQQSPNGLIPSSAFTGASRDHDDQDD
;
A
#
# COMPACT_ATOMS: atom_id res chain seq x y z
N MET A 1 32.91 56.37 10.97
CA MET A 1 32.20 55.48 10.02
C MET A 1 32.89 54.13 10.06
N GLN A 2 32.50 53.27 11.02
CA GLN A 2 33.13 51.95 11.22
C GLN A 2 32.29 50.91 10.48
N ALA A 3 32.92 50.17 9.56
CA ALA A 3 32.30 49.08 8.82
C ALA A 3 32.18 47.85 9.72
N HIS A 4 30.95 47.33 9.86
CA HIS A 4 30.69 46.01 10.43
C HIS A 4 31.08 44.92 9.42
N PRO A 5 31.92 43.93 9.78
CA PRO A 5 32.09 42.74 8.96
C PRO A 5 30.85 41.85 9.12
N ALA A 6 30.17 41.59 8.01
CA ALA A 6 29.12 40.58 7.92
C ALA A 6 29.72 39.21 8.27
N ILE A 7 29.19 38.55 9.30
CA ILE A 7 29.50 37.15 9.58
C ILE A 7 28.75 36.32 8.55
N ASP A 8 29.47 35.95 7.49
CA ASP A 8 29.10 34.83 6.61
C ASP A 8 29.28 33.54 7.43
N ALA A 9 28.27 33.20 8.22
CA ALA A 9 28.24 31.95 8.96
C ALA A 9 28.06 30.79 7.97
N THR A 10 29.19 30.32 7.43
CA THR A 10 29.24 29.04 6.73
C THR A 10 28.81 27.97 7.74
N PRO A 11 27.72 27.21 7.51
CA PRO A 11 27.25 26.24 8.48
C PRO A 11 28.36 25.25 8.77
N SER A 12 28.65 25.05 10.06
CA SER A 12 29.79 24.27 10.51
C SER A 12 29.66 22.82 10.05
N ARG A 13 30.79 22.10 9.95
CA ARG A 13 30.80 20.66 9.63
C ARG A 13 29.87 19.86 10.57
N THR A 14 29.69 20.35 11.79
CA THR A 14 28.80 19.83 12.81
C THR A 14 27.32 20.04 12.46
N ASP A 15 26.94 21.17 11.87
CA ASP A 15 25.56 21.43 11.41
C ASP A 15 25.18 20.54 10.23
N ARG A 16 26.14 20.17 9.36
CA ARG A 16 25.93 19.15 8.32
C ARG A 16 25.86 17.73 8.89
N VAL A 17 26.50 17.45 10.02
CA VAL A 17 26.40 16.16 10.73
C VAL A 17 25.05 16.02 11.46
N VAL A 18 24.38 17.14 11.76
CA VAL A 18 22.98 17.20 12.21
C VAL A 18 21.99 17.28 11.03
N GLN A 19 22.42 16.90 9.82
CA GLN A 19 21.47 16.44 8.81
C GLN A 19 20.88 15.13 9.35
N ALA A 20 19.76 15.25 10.07
CA ALA A 20 19.16 14.25 10.94
C ALA A 20 19.47 12.83 10.48
N ALA A 21 20.29 12.09 11.23
CA ALA A 21 20.70 10.74 10.86
C ALA A 21 19.46 9.94 10.43
N ARG A 22 19.43 9.50 9.17
CA ARG A 22 18.33 8.74 8.56
C ARG A 22 18.84 7.34 8.26
N ARG A 23 17.96 6.36 8.41
CA ARG A 23 18.25 4.95 8.17
C ARG A 23 17.30 4.38 7.14
N LEU A 24 17.83 3.69 6.15
CA LEU A 24 17.06 2.99 5.14
C LEU A 24 16.47 1.69 5.74
N VAL A 25 15.15 1.65 5.84
CA VAL A 25 14.41 0.53 6.45
C VAL A 25 13.52 -0.21 5.46
N THR A 26 13.07 0.47 4.41
CA THR A 26 12.24 -0.11 3.34
C THR A 26 12.95 0.05 2.02
N ASP A 27 13.12 -1.03 1.28
CA ASP A 27 13.82 -1.04 -0.01
C ASP A 27 12.93 -0.55 -1.16
N ALA A 28 13.54 -0.14 -2.27
CA ALA A 28 12.83 0.48 -3.38
C ALA A 28 11.76 -0.43 -4.02
N PRO A 29 12.00 -1.74 -4.23
CA PRO A 29 10.98 -2.62 -4.80
C PRO A 29 9.73 -2.74 -3.94
N THR A 30 9.88 -2.79 -2.61
CA THR A 30 8.72 -2.85 -1.69
C THR A 30 7.92 -1.54 -1.73
N ARG A 31 8.59 -0.39 -1.78
CA ARG A 31 7.91 0.92 -1.90
C ARG A 31 7.19 1.06 -3.23
N MET A 32 7.84 0.67 -4.33
CA MET A 32 7.23 0.71 -5.65
C MET A 32 6.03 -0.22 -5.75
N PHE A 33 6.16 -1.46 -5.27
CA PHE A 33 5.03 -2.38 -5.15
C PHE A 33 3.87 -1.73 -4.38
N HIS A 34 4.12 -1.20 -3.18
CA HIS A 34 3.06 -0.58 -2.38
C HIS A 34 2.39 0.58 -3.11
N GLY A 35 3.16 1.47 -3.73
CA GLY A 35 2.64 2.61 -4.50
C GLY A 35 1.77 2.17 -5.67
N LEU A 36 2.29 1.29 -6.53
CA LEU A 36 1.55 0.76 -7.68
C LEU A 36 0.31 -0.01 -7.26
N PHE A 37 0.41 -0.81 -6.20
CA PHE A 37 -0.69 -1.61 -5.69
C PHE A 37 -1.81 -0.75 -5.10
N ALA A 38 -1.45 0.27 -4.31
CA ALA A 38 -2.42 1.22 -3.76
C ALA A 38 -3.09 2.06 -4.87
N LEU A 39 -2.34 2.52 -5.88
CA LEU A 39 -2.90 3.23 -7.03
C LEU A 39 -3.81 2.34 -7.88
N SER A 40 -3.41 1.08 -8.10
CA SER A 40 -4.23 0.11 -8.84
C SER A 40 -5.53 -0.17 -8.11
N PHE A 41 -5.47 -0.40 -6.79
CA PHE A 41 -6.67 -0.56 -5.97
C PHE A 41 -7.58 0.66 -6.02
N LEU A 42 -7.04 1.87 -5.80
CA LEU A 42 -7.82 3.10 -5.81
C LEU A 42 -8.51 3.30 -7.16
N GLY A 43 -7.76 3.13 -8.25
CA GLY A 43 -8.33 3.25 -9.60
C GLY A 43 -9.39 2.18 -9.87
N ALA A 44 -9.14 0.91 -9.49
CA ALA A 44 -10.10 -0.18 -9.66
C ALA A 44 -11.38 0.10 -8.88
N TYR A 45 -11.28 0.52 -7.62
CA TYR A 45 -12.43 0.83 -6.78
C TYR A 45 -13.26 1.99 -7.37
N LEU A 46 -12.60 3.07 -7.80
CA LEU A 46 -13.29 4.22 -8.42
C LEU A 46 -13.93 3.90 -9.78
N THR A 47 -13.56 2.79 -10.41
CA THR A 47 -14.05 2.36 -11.72
C THR A 47 -14.92 1.10 -11.65
N ALA A 48 -15.21 0.62 -10.44
CA ALA A 48 -16.00 -0.59 -10.22
C ALA A 48 -17.47 -0.41 -10.67
N ASP A 49 -18.00 0.81 -10.60
CA ASP A 49 -19.38 1.08 -10.92
C ASP A 49 -19.59 1.27 -12.43
N GLY A 50 -20.28 0.28 -13.02
CA GLY A 50 -20.86 0.36 -14.36
C GLY A 50 -19.96 -0.12 -15.51
N GLU A 51 -20.61 -0.49 -16.61
CA GLU A 51 -19.96 -1.09 -17.79
C GLU A 51 -18.95 -0.15 -18.46
N ARG A 52 -19.15 1.16 -18.32
CA ARG A 52 -18.37 2.20 -18.99
C ARG A 52 -16.88 2.17 -18.64
N TRP A 53 -16.53 1.79 -17.42
CA TRP A 53 -15.14 1.74 -16.94
C TRP A 53 -14.65 0.32 -16.67
N ARG A 54 -15.46 -0.68 -17.04
CA ARG A 54 -15.21 -2.09 -16.76
C ARG A 54 -13.83 -2.57 -17.21
N MET A 55 -13.42 -2.20 -18.43
CA MET A 55 -12.09 -2.60 -18.93
C MET A 55 -10.94 -2.02 -18.11
N LEU A 56 -11.06 -0.77 -17.63
CA LEU A 56 -10.05 -0.18 -16.75
C LEU A 56 -10.06 -0.85 -15.38
N HIS A 57 -11.24 -1.09 -14.80
CA HIS A 57 -11.39 -1.83 -13.55
C HIS A 57 -10.70 -3.20 -13.60
N VAL A 58 -11.01 -3.99 -14.64
CA VAL A 58 -10.45 -5.33 -14.85
C VAL A 58 -8.93 -5.26 -15.05
N THR A 59 -8.44 -4.33 -15.87
CA THR A 59 -7.00 -4.13 -16.10
C THR A 59 -6.25 -3.82 -14.80
N LEU A 60 -6.80 -2.95 -13.96
CA LEU A 60 -6.22 -2.59 -12.66
C LEU A 60 -6.30 -3.77 -11.67
N GLY A 61 -7.39 -4.54 -11.69
CA GLY A 61 -7.52 -5.78 -10.91
C GLY A 61 -6.47 -6.82 -11.28
N TYR A 62 -6.23 -7.06 -12.57
CA TYR A 62 -5.16 -7.96 -13.04
C TYR A 62 -3.76 -7.41 -12.72
N THR A 63 -3.58 -6.09 -12.77
CA THR A 63 -2.34 -5.44 -12.30
C THR A 63 -2.09 -5.73 -10.82
N MET A 64 -3.13 -5.66 -9.96
CA MET A 64 -3.01 -6.04 -8.56
C MET A 64 -2.63 -7.52 -8.37
N ALA A 65 -3.25 -8.43 -9.14
CA ALA A 65 -2.91 -9.85 -9.10
C ALA A 65 -1.43 -10.09 -9.47
N GLY A 66 -0.95 -9.49 -10.56
CA GLY A 66 0.45 -9.59 -10.98
C GLY A 66 1.43 -8.99 -9.97
N LEU A 67 1.09 -7.83 -9.39
CA LEU A 67 1.87 -7.21 -8.31
C LEU A 67 1.92 -8.09 -7.06
N LEU A 68 0.83 -8.78 -6.69
CA LEU A 68 0.81 -9.72 -5.58
C LEU A 68 1.75 -10.90 -5.83
N VAL A 69 1.75 -11.47 -7.05
CA VAL A 69 2.70 -12.52 -7.45
C VAL A 69 4.13 -12.03 -7.29
N PHE A 70 4.45 -10.86 -7.82
CA PHE A 70 5.76 -10.24 -7.62
C PHE A 70 6.11 -10.13 -6.12
N ARG A 71 5.18 -9.65 -5.30
CA ARG A 71 5.39 -9.44 -3.87
C ARG A 71 5.66 -10.74 -3.12
N VAL A 72 4.97 -11.82 -3.47
CA VAL A 72 5.18 -13.15 -2.90
C VAL A 72 6.56 -13.66 -3.30
N LEU A 73 6.91 -13.64 -4.59
CA LEU A 73 8.23 -14.06 -5.08
C LEU A 73 9.35 -13.24 -4.43
N TYR A 74 9.19 -11.91 -4.35
CA TYR A 74 10.14 -11.03 -3.69
C TYR A 74 10.23 -11.28 -2.19
N GLY A 75 9.14 -11.69 -1.54
CA GLY A 75 9.13 -12.05 -0.13
C GLY A 75 9.74 -13.43 0.16
N LEU A 76 9.82 -14.32 -0.81
CA LEU A 76 10.45 -15.65 -0.68
C LEU A 76 11.94 -15.60 -1.06
N LEU A 77 12.27 -14.95 -2.18
CA LEU A 77 13.61 -14.92 -2.77
C LEU A 77 14.39 -13.65 -2.45
N GLY A 78 13.71 -12.60 -2.00
CA GLY A 78 14.29 -11.31 -1.72
C GLY A 78 15.03 -11.24 -0.38
N PRO A 79 15.49 -10.03 0.00
CA PRO A 79 16.31 -9.86 1.17
C PRO A 79 15.48 -10.06 2.46
N ARG A 80 16.15 -10.49 3.54
CA ARG A 80 15.48 -10.89 4.81
C ARG A 80 14.52 -9.84 5.38
N GLN A 81 14.78 -8.55 5.14
CA GLN A 81 13.95 -7.46 5.65
C GLN A 81 12.60 -7.29 4.91
N SER A 82 12.47 -7.75 3.67
CA SER A 82 11.20 -7.74 2.92
C SER A 82 10.52 -9.12 2.91
N GLY A 83 11.14 -10.11 3.57
CA GLY A 83 10.73 -11.50 3.50
C GLY A 83 9.41 -11.81 4.21
N LEU A 84 8.62 -12.72 3.63
CA LEU A 84 7.36 -13.19 4.23
C LEU A 84 7.61 -13.91 5.57
N GLY A 85 8.77 -14.55 5.75
CA GLY A 85 9.14 -15.14 7.03
C GLY A 85 9.25 -14.14 8.18
N LEU A 86 9.64 -12.88 7.91
CA LEU A 86 9.64 -11.82 8.92
C LEU A 86 8.21 -11.42 9.28
N LEU A 87 7.31 -11.33 8.29
CA LEU A 87 5.90 -11.05 8.51
C LEU A 87 5.25 -12.16 9.33
N TRP A 88 5.47 -13.41 8.95
CA TRP A 88 5.00 -14.59 9.67
C TRP A 88 5.50 -14.61 11.12
N ARG A 89 6.80 -14.37 11.35
CA ARG A 89 7.36 -14.32 12.71
C ARG A 89 6.75 -13.22 13.58
N LYS A 90 6.38 -12.07 12.99
CA LYS A 90 5.67 -11.02 13.72
C LYS A 90 4.28 -11.50 14.15
N LEU A 91 3.57 -12.22 13.29
CA LEU A 91 2.23 -12.74 13.56
C LEU A 91 2.25 -13.95 14.51
N SER A 92 3.24 -14.83 14.41
CA SER A 92 3.34 -16.02 15.26
C SER A 92 3.54 -15.69 16.74
N GLY A 93 3.99 -14.46 17.05
CA GLY A 93 4.05 -13.95 18.43
C GLY A 93 2.70 -13.59 19.05
N ALA A 94 1.59 -13.65 18.30
CA ALA A 94 0.30 -13.11 18.73
C ALA A 94 -0.28 -13.86 19.92
N PRO A 95 -0.27 -15.20 19.95
CA PRO A 95 -0.79 -15.93 21.10
C PRO A 95 0.00 -15.63 22.38
N ALA A 96 1.32 -15.44 22.27
CA ALA A 96 2.17 -15.12 23.41
C ALA A 96 1.90 -13.71 23.93
N TRP A 97 1.78 -12.72 23.04
CA TRP A 97 1.45 -11.35 23.43
C TRP A 97 0.06 -11.26 24.05
N LEU A 98 -0.95 -11.92 23.45
CA LEU A 98 -2.32 -11.97 23.98
C LEU A 98 -2.35 -12.58 25.38
N ARG A 99 -1.67 -13.71 25.61
CA ARG A 99 -1.54 -14.30 26.95
C ARG A 99 -0.92 -13.33 27.96
N SER A 100 0.20 -12.69 27.59
CA SER A 100 0.85 -11.72 28.47
C SER A 100 -0.03 -10.49 28.78
N ALA A 101 -0.83 -10.06 27.80
CA ALA A 101 -1.76 -8.96 27.96
C ALA A 101 -2.94 -9.36 28.86
N THR A 102 -3.52 -10.54 28.67
CA THR A 102 -4.61 -11.05 29.52
C THR A 102 -4.15 -11.27 30.96
N ASP A 103 -2.95 -11.77 31.17
CA ASP A 103 -2.40 -11.99 32.51
C ASP A 103 -2.13 -10.65 33.23
N SER A 104 -1.60 -9.67 32.50
CA SER A 104 -1.39 -8.32 33.05
C SER A 104 -2.72 -7.62 33.40
N LEU A 105 -3.74 -7.79 32.56
CA LEU A 105 -5.11 -7.30 32.82
C LEU A 105 -5.74 -7.97 34.06
N ARG A 106 -5.56 -9.29 34.21
CA ARG A 106 -6.03 -10.02 35.40
C ARG A 106 -5.36 -9.56 36.69
N GLN A 107 -4.11 -9.11 36.58
CA GLN A 107 -3.35 -8.52 37.68
C GLN A 107 -3.65 -7.03 37.90
N GLY A 108 -4.61 -6.44 37.14
CA GLY A 108 -5.00 -5.03 37.25
C GLY A 108 -3.95 -4.05 36.72
N SER A 109 -2.94 -4.51 35.97
CA SER A 109 -1.83 -3.69 35.49
C SER A 109 -1.85 -3.51 33.98
N LEU A 110 -2.25 -2.32 33.53
CA LEU A 110 -2.14 -1.91 32.13
C LEU A 110 -0.69 -1.61 31.72
N ALA A 111 0.17 -1.26 32.70
CA ALA A 111 1.57 -0.89 32.45
C ALA A 111 2.45 -2.10 32.08
N GLY A 112 2.05 -3.32 32.47
CA GLY A 112 2.76 -4.56 32.11
C GLY A 112 2.64 -4.96 30.64
N ILE A 113 1.69 -4.36 29.90
CA ILE A 113 1.42 -4.75 28.51
C ILE A 113 2.40 -4.06 27.57
N ASN A 114 3.13 -4.85 26.77
CA ASN A 114 3.98 -4.30 25.73
C ASN A 114 3.16 -3.78 24.53
N TRP A 115 2.61 -2.58 24.67
CA TRP A 115 1.72 -1.98 23.66
C TRP A 115 2.41 -1.77 22.31
N ARG A 116 3.72 -1.47 22.32
CA ARG A 116 4.51 -1.30 21.08
C ARG A 116 4.57 -2.59 20.26
N GLN A 117 4.72 -3.73 20.93
CA GLN A 117 4.66 -5.02 20.27
C GLN A 117 3.28 -5.25 19.65
N GLY A 118 2.20 -5.08 20.42
CA GLY A 118 0.82 -5.23 19.92
C GLY A 118 0.53 -4.36 18.69
N GLN A 119 0.96 -3.10 18.69
CA GLN A 119 0.82 -2.19 17.56
C GLN A 119 1.57 -2.67 16.30
N ASN A 120 2.81 -3.12 16.46
CA ASN A 120 3.61 -3.64 15.34
C ASN A 120 3.01 -4.93 14.77
N MET A 121 2.35 -5.71 15.62
CA MET A 121 1.66 -6.94 15.23
C MET A 121 0.34 -6.64 14.52
N LEU A 122 -0.42 -5.66 14.99
CA LEU A 122 -1.63 -5.20 14.32
C LEU A 122 -1.31 -4.64 12.93
N MET A 123 -0.20 -3.91 12.78
CA MET A 123 0.29 -3.46 11.48
C MET A 123 0.64 -4.65 10.56
N ALA A 124 1.33 -5.66 11.10
CA ALA A 124 1.65 -6.87 10.35
C ALA A 124 0.38 -7.64 9.93
N LEU A 125 -0.63 -7.69 10.80
CA LEU A 125 -1.90 -8.35 10.53
C LEU A 125 -2.67 -7.65 9.41
N ALA A 126 -2.77 -6.32 9.47
CA ALA A 126 -3.41 -5.53 8.42
C ALA A 126 -2.77 -5.78 7.05
N VAL A 127 -1.44 -5.74 6.96
CA VAL A 127 -0.72 -6.03 5.71
C VAL A 127 -0.94 -7.46 5.23
N ALA A 128 -0.93 -8.45 6.13
CA ALA A 128 -1.16 -9.85 5.76
C ALA A 128 -2.59 -10.08 5.25
N LEU A 129 -3.59 -9.46 5.89
CA LEU A 129 -4.98 -9.54 5.49
C LEU A 129 -5.19 -8.89 4.11
N LEU A 130 -4.63 -7.70 3.90
CA LEU A 130 -4.66 -7.01 2.59
C LEU A 130 -3.99 -7.86 1.50
N MET A 131 -2.89 -8.55 1.78
CA MET A 131 -2.28 -9.44 0.79
C MET A 131 -3.13 -10.68 0.52
N ALA A 132 -3.71 -11.27 1.56
CA ALA A 132 -4.50 -12.50 1.45
C ALA A 132 -5.83 -12.27 0.71
N MET A 133 -6.53 -11.16 0.98
CA MET A 133 -7.83 -10.86 0.39
C MET A 133 -7.79 -10.54 -1.10
N VAL A 134 -6.64 -10.11 -1.64
CA VAL A 134 -6.51 -9.90 -3.09
C VAL A 134 -6.69 -11.20 -3.87
N VAL A 135 -6.34 -12.35 -3.29
CA VAL A 135 -6.52 -13.65 -3.95
C VAL A 135 -8.00 -13.91 -4.27
N PRO A 136 -8.93 -13.97 -3.29
CA PRO A 136 -10.33 -14.19 -3.62
C PRO A 136 -10.93 -13.06 -4.48
N ILE A 137 -10.60 -11.78 -4.23
CA ILE A 137 -11.12 -10.66 -5.05
C ILE A 137 -10.76 -10.83 -6.52
N THR A 138 -9.49 -11.11 -6.82
CA THR A 138 -9.03 -11.22 -8.21
C THR A 138 -9.54 -12.50 -8.86
N LEU A 139 -9.67 -13.59 -8.09
CA LEU A 139 -10.25 -14.84 -8.60
C LEU A 139 -11.74 -14.71 -8.90
N THR A 140 -12.52 -14.10 -8.01
CA THR A 140 -13.96 -13.88 -8.25
C THR A 140 -14.18 -12.90 -9.39
N GLY A 141 -13.36 -11.84 -9.49
CA GLY A 141 -13.44 -10.88 -10.59
C GLY A 141 -13.06 -11.52 -11.93
N TYR A 142 -12.02 -12.35 -11.96
CA TYR A 142 -11.67 -13.13 -13.14
C TYR A 142 -12.79 -14.09 -13.55
N ALA A 143 -13.35 -14.83 -12.59
CA ALA A 143 -14.41 -15.80 -12.85
C ALA A 143 -15.72 -15.13 -13.32
N SER A 144 -16.09 -13.99 -12.72
CA SER A 144 -17.24 -13.17 -13.15
C SER A 144 -17.01 -12.60 -14.55
N PHE A 145 -15.80 -12.09 -14.85
CA PHE A 145 -15.49 -11.56 -16.18
C PHE A 145 -15.50 -12.61 -17.30
N ASN A 146 -15.26 -13.88 -16.99
CA ASN A 146 -15.26 -14.99 -17.95
C ASN A 146 -16.56 -15.82 -17.91
N ASP A 147 -17.62 -15.30 -17.28
CA ASP A 147 -18.94 -15.94 -17.20
C ASP A 147 -18.92 -17.37 -16.58
N TRP A 148 -17.97 -17.64 -15.67
CA TRP A 148 -17.88 -18.96 -15.00
C TRP A 148 -19.06 -19.23 -14.06
N GLY A 149 -19.80 -18.18 -13.68
CA GLY A 149 -20.93 -18.23 -12.75
C GLY A 149 -22.17 -18.90 -13.34
N ASP A 150 -22.26 -18.96 -14.67
CA ASP A 150 -23.42 -19.47 -15.42
C ASP A 150 -23.75 -20.93 -15.10
N PHE A 151 -22.78 -21.70 -14.60
CA PHE A 151 -22.99 -23.10 -14.20
C PHE A 151 -24.02 -23.27 -13.06
N LEU A 152 -24.12 -22.30 -12.13
CA LEU A 152 -25.10 -22.32 -11.03
C LEU A 152 -26.30 -21.42 -11.27
N GLY A 153 -26.26 -20.59 -12.33
CA GLY A 153 -27.24 -19.55 -12.63
C GLY A 153 -27.11 -18.32 -11.73
N GLY A 154 -27.26 -17.12 -12.32
CA GLY A 154 -27.20 -15.83 -11.60
C GLY A 154 -25.78 -15.27 -11.41
N ASP A 155 -25.70 -13.98 -11.06
CA ASP A 155 -24.44 -13.23 -10.92
C ASP A 155 -23.82 -13.35 -9.50
N TRP A 156 -23.84 -14.55 -8.93
CA TRP A 156 -23.33 -14.79 -7.57
C TRP A 156 -21.82 -14.52 -7.45
N LEU A 157 -21.05 -14.68 -8.55
CA LEU A 157 -19.64 -14.33 -8.59
C LEU A 157 -19.42 -12.81 -8.53
N GLY A 158 -20.28 -12.04 -9.20
CA GLY A 158 -20.32 -10.58 -9.09
C GLY A 158 -20.61 -10.14 -7.67
N GLU A 159 -21.67 -10.68 -7.05
CA GLU A 159 -22.02 -10.40 -5.64
C GLU A 159 -20.89 -10.74 -4.68
N LEU A 160 -20.22 -11.89 -4.87
CA LEU A 160 -19.09 -12.29 -4.05
C LEU A 160 -17.88 -11.37 -4.27
N HIS A 161 -17.64 -10.93 -5.50
CA HIS A 161 -16.60 -9.95 -5.83
C HIS A 161 -16.85 -8.60 -5.16
N GLU A 162 -18.09 -8.10 -5.23
CA GLU A 162 -18.52 -6.88 -4.56
C GLU A 162 -18.30 -6.98 -3.05
N TRP A 163 -18.77 -8.05 -2.42
CA TRP A 163 -18.59 -8.28 -0.98
C TRP A 163 -17.12 -8.28 -0.56
N PHE A 164 -16.26 -9.01 -1.30
CA PHE A 164 -14.83 -9.00 -1.01
C PHE A 164 -14.20 -7.62 -1.27
N GLY A 165 -14.67 -6.88 -2.29
CA GLY A 165 -14.24 -5.52 -2.60
C GLY A 165 -14.55 -4.52 -1.49
N GLU A 166 -15.77 -4.54 -0.96
CA GLU A 166 -16.18 -3.72 0.19
C GLU A 166 -15.40 -4.10 1.45
N ALA A 167 -15.28 -5.39 1.74
CA ALA A 167 -14.51 -5.88 2.87
C ALA A 167 -13.03 -5.46 2.76
N TYR A 168 -12.47 -5.47 1.55
CA TYR A 168 -11.12 -4.98 1.29
C TYR A 168 -10.99 -3.48 1.56
N LEU A 169 -11.92 -2.67 1.07
CA LEU A 169 -11.95 -1.23 1.34
C LEU A 169 -11.98 -0.97 2.84
N PHE A 170 -12.81 -1.67 3.59
CA PHE A 170 -12.85 -1.56 5.05
C PHE A 170 -11.48 -1.83 5.68
N VAL A 171 -10.79 -2.89 5.25
CA VAL A 171 -9.44 -3.20 5.75
C VAL A 171 -8.42 -2.13 5.34
N VAL A 172 -8.52 -1.57 4.13
CA VAL A 172 -7.68 -0.44 3.69
C VAL A 172 -7.90 0.78 4.58
N LEU A 173 -9.16 1.15 4.85
CA LEU A 173 -9.49 2.27 5.74
C LEU A 173 -9.00 2.02 7.17
N ALA A 174 -9.17 0.80 7.68
CA ALA A 174 -8.64 0.40 8.99
C ALA A 174 -7.11 0.48 9.04
N HIS A 175 -6.42 0.09 7.97
CA HIS A 175 -4.97 0.21 7.84
C HIS A 175 -4.51 1.68 7.84
N LEU A 176 -5.19 2.56 7.10
CA LEU A 176 -4.90 3.99 7.09
C LEU A 176 -5.17 4.63 8.45
N ALA A 177 -6.30 4.29 9.09
CA ALA A 177 -6.63 4.74 10.44
C ALA A 177 -5.59 4.28 11.47
N LEU A 178 -5.10 3.04 11.36
CA LEU A 178 -4.02 2.53 12.21
C LEU A 178 -2.72 3.32 12.00
N ILE A 179 -2.34 3.62 10.76
CA ILE A 179 -1.17 4.45 10.45
C ILE A 179 -1.33 5.85 11.05
N ALA A 180 -2.49 6.49 10.87
CA ALA A 180 -2.77 7.82 11.40
C ALA A 180 -2.75 7.84 12.93
N GLY A 181 -3.45 6.90 13.57
CA GLY A 181 -3.50 6.77 15.03
C GLY A 181 -2.13 6.50 15.65
N LEU A 182 -1.33 5.60 15.04
CA LEU A 182 0.04 5.36 15.50
C LEU A 182 0.94 6.57 15.24
N SER A 183 0.73 7.29 14.14
CA SER A 183 1.51 8.49 13.83
C SER A 183 1.26 9.59 14.86
N TRP A 184 0.00 9.76 15.26
CA TRP A 184 -0.39 10.70 16.31
C TRP A 184 0.15 10.28 17.67
N LEU A 185 -0.09 9.03 18.08
CA LEU A 185 0.34 8.51 19.39
C LEU A 185 1.85 8.54 19.56
N ARG A 186 2.61 8.22 18.50
CA ARG A 186 4.08 8.20 18.53
C ARG A 186 4.70 9.55 18.14
N ARG A 187 3.88 10.54 17.76
CA ARG A 187 4.32 11.85 17.22
C ARG A 187 5.37 11.69 16.09
N GLN A 188 5.20 10.66 15.27
CA GLN A 188 6.13 10.29 14.21
C GLN A 188 5.37 9.75 13.02
N ASN A 189 5.59 10.30 11.82
CA ASN A 189 4.90 9.86 10.61
C ASN A 189 5.27 8.41 10.25
N GLN A 190 4.32 7.49 10.46
CA GLN A 190 4.49 6.06 10.17
C GLN A 190 4.37 5.73 8.67
N ALA A 191 3.84 6.64 7.85
CA ALA A 191 3.76 6.48 6.39
C ALA A 191 5.07 6.90 5.69
N LEU A 192 5.88 7.75 6.31
CA LEU A 192 7.13 8.27 5.74
C LEU A 192 8.11 7.19 5.23
N PRO A 193 8.27 6.02 5.89
CA PRO A 193 9.15 4.95 5.41
C PRO A 193 8.66 4.32 4.10
N MET A 194 7.37 4.37 3.79
CA MET A 194 6.86 3.87 2.51
C MET A 194 7.09 4.86 1.36
N LEU A 195 7.12 6.17 1.66
CA LEU A 195 7.42 7.20 0.68
C LEU A 195 8.93 7.33 0.43
N THR A 196 9.71 7.48 1.50
CA THR A 196 11.14 7.81 1.41
C THR A 196 12.07 6.61 1.59
N GLY A 197 11.55 5.50 2.12
CA GLY A 197 12.38 4.36 2.56
C GLY A 197 13.09 4.57 3.88
N CYS A 198 13.05 5.78 4.43
CA CYS A 198 13.91 6.19 5.53
C CYS A 198 13.11 6.47 6.81
N VAL A 199 13.73 6.18 7.95
CA VAL A 199 13.28 6.58 9.29
C VAL A 199 14.34 7.46 9.93
N ALA A 200 13.92 8.47 10.70
CA ALA A 200 14.82 9.30 11.50
C ALA A 200 15.39 8.51 12.69
N GLY A 201 16.71 8.55 12.88
CA GLY A 201 17.40 7.93 14.00
C GLY A 201 18.83 7.49 13.67
N ARG A 202 19.67 7.39 14.70
CA ARG A 202 21.05 6.87 14.57
C ARG A 202 21.03 5.33 14.49
N GLY A 203 21.94 4.75 13.71
CA GLY A 203 22.09 3.31 13.56
C GLY A 203 22.34 2.88 12.11
N PRO A 204 22.63 1.60 11.85
CA PRO A 204 22.89 1.09 10.50
C PRO A 204 21.61 0.97 9.69
N ASP A 205 21.74 1.08 8.37
CA ASP A 205 20.68 0.77 7.42
C ASP A 205 20.26 -0.71 7.54
N LEU A 206 18.96 -0.95 7.63
CA LEU A 206 18.41 -2.31 7.61
C LEU A 206 18.42 -2.89 6.20
N VAL A 207 18.31 -2.02 5.19
CA VAL A 207 18.40 -2.37 3.78
C VAL A 207 19.84 -2.18 3.29
N LYS A 208 20.56 -3.28 3.07
CA LYS A 208 21.92 -3.24 2.54
C LYS A 208 22.02 -2.82 1.06
N ARG A 209 20.98 -3.12 0.27
CA ARG A 209 20.90 -2.80 -1.16
C ARG A 209 19.48 -2.36 -1.48
N ASN A 210 19.32 -1.11 -1.92
CA ASN A 210 18.00 -0.52 -2.20
C ASN A 210 17.35 -1.09 -3.48
N ARG A 211 18.12 -1.75 -4.37
CA ARG A 211 17.65 -2.42 -5.60
C ARG A 211 16.73 -1.56 -6.49
N VAL A 212 17.11 -0.30 -6.71
CA VAL A 212 16.32 0.68 -7.48
C VAL A 212 16.01 0.17 -8.90
N TRP A 213 16.96 -0.52 -9.54
CA TRP A 213 16.75 -1.09 -10.88
C TRP A 213 15.54 -2.04 -10.93
N LEU A 214 15.29 -2.82 -9.87
CA LEU A 214 14.16 -3.75 -9.81
C LEU A 214 12.84 -2.99 -9.61
N ALA A 215 12.87 -1.87 -8.88
CA ALA A 215 11.72 -0.99 -8.75
C ALA A 215 11.37 -0.32 -10.10
N VAL A 216 12.37 0.14 -10.85
CA VAL A 216 12.17 0.69 -12.20
C VAL A 216 11.65 -0.38 -13.15
N LEU A 217 12.21 -1.59 -13.12
CA LEU A 217 11.74 -2.71 -13.92
C LEU A 217 10.27 -3.04 -13.63
N LEU A 218 9.88 -3.07 -12.35
CA LEU A 218 8.50 -3.30 -11.95
C LEU A 218 7.55 -2.21 -12.48
N LEU A 219 7.94 -0.93 -12.38
CA LEU A 219 7.17 0.18 -12.93
C LEU A 219 7.01 0.06 -14.45
N VAL A 220 8.11 -0.20 -15.17
CA VAL A 220 8.09 -0.38 -16.62
C VAL A 220 7.20 -1.56 -17.01
N ALA A 221 7.24 -2.67 -16.28
CA ALA A 221 6.38 -3.82 -16.55
C ALA A 221 4.88 -3.48 -16.40
N VAL A 222 4.50 -2.75 -15.35
CA VAL A 222 3.11 -2.30 -15.14
C VAL A 222 2.66 -1.33 -16.23
N LEU A 223 3.51 -0.36 -16.60
CA LEU A 223 3.18 0.59 -17.66
C LEU A 223 3.09 -0.10 -19.04
N ALA A 224 3.99 -1.04 -19.33
CA ALA A 224 3.96 -1.81 -20.56
C ALA A 224 2.70 -2.67 -20.66
N TYR A 225 2.30 -3.31 -19.56
CA TYR A 225 1.04 -4.06 -19.49
C TYR A 225 -0.17 -3.16 -19.73
N GLY A 226 -0.26 -2.01 -19.05
CA GLY A 226 -1.35 -1.05 -19.26
C GLY A 226 -1.39 -0.49 -20.68
N ALA A 227 -0.22 -0.23 -21.30
CA ALA A 227 -0.14 0.21 -22.69
C ALA A 227 -0.56 -0.88 -23.68
N TRP A 228 -0.28 -2.15 -23.38
CA TRP A 228 -0.71 -3.28 -24.18
C TRP A 228 -2.23 -3.49 -24.10
N GLU A 229 -2.82 -3.47 -22.90
CA GLU A 229 -4.27 -3.52 -22.69
C GLU A 229 -5.00 -2.36 -23.38
N TRP A 230 -4.43 -1.16 -23.34
CA TRP A 230 -4.96 -0.01 -24.07
C TRP A 230 -5.06 -0.24 -25.58
N GLN A 231 -4.08 -0.93 -26.17
CA GLN A 231 -4.09 -1.24 -27.61
C GLN A 231 -5.08 -2.35 -27.96
N GLN A 232 -5.37 -3.27 -27.03
CA GLN A 232 -6.31 -4.36 -27.22
C GLN A 232 -7.78 -3.93 -27.05
N SER A 233 -8.04 -2.82 -26.36
CA SER A 233 -9.41 -2.31 -26.16
C SER A 233 -9.88 -1.46 -27.36
N PRO A 234 -10.91 -1.86 -28.12
CA PRO A 234 -11.41 -1.12 -29.29
C PRO A 234 -11.87 0.31 -28.98
N ASN A 235 -12.31 0.55 -27.75
CA ASN A 235 -12.80 1.85 -27.26
C ASN A 235 -11.83 2.52 -26.26
N GLY A 236 -10.61 2.00 -26.11
CA GLY A 236 -9.66 2.41 -25.06
C GLY A 236 -10.06 1.94 -23.66
N LEU A 237 -9.24 2.22 -22.65
CA LEU A 237 -9.58 1.92 -21.24
C LEU A 237 -10.38 3.06 -20.59
N ILE A 238 -10.24 4.28 -21.13
CA ILE A 238 -10.94 5.47 -20.65
C ILE A 238 -11.94 5.87 -21.73
N PRO A 239 -13.25 5.90 -21.44
CA PRO A 239 -14.28 6.30 -22.38
C PRO A 239 -14.07 7.76 -22.82
N SER A 240 -14.17 8.01 -24.13
CA SER A 240 -13.97 9.34 -24.74
C SER A 240 -14.86 10.44 -24.14
N SER A 241 -16.05 10.07 -23.65
CA SER A 241 -16.97 10.97 -22.96
C SER A 241 -16.47 11.47 -21.59
N ALA A 242 -15.43 10.86 -21.02
CA ALA A 242 -14.86 11.27 -19.73
C ALA A 242 -14.11 12.60 -19.84
N PHE A 243 -13.54 12.88 -21.02
CA PHE A 243 -12.84 14.13 -21.29
C PHE A 243 -13.79 15.29 -21.62
N THR A 244 -15.01 15.01 -22.10
CA THR A 244 -16.02 16.03 -22.42
C THR A 244 -16.96 16.40 -21.26
N GLY A 245 -17.10 15.55 -20.24
CA GLY A 245 -17.97 15.82 -19.08
C GLY A 245 -17.42 16.88 -18.13
N ALA A 246 -16.09 17.02 -18.04
CA ALA A 246 -15.43 18.05 -17.22
C ALA A 246 -15.63 19.48 -17.74
N SER A 247 -16.15 19.65 -18.97
CA SER A 247 -16.34 20.95 -19.62
C SER A 247 -17.76 21.49 -19.54
N ARG A 248 -18.74 20.69 -19.08
CA ARG A 248 -20.17 21.05 -19.11
C ARG A 248 -20.77 21.46 -17.76
N ASP A 249 -20.08 21.21 -16.65
CA ASP A 249 -20.62 21.49 -15.31
C ASP A 249 -20.44 22.94 -14.83
N HIS A 250 -20.05 23.87 -15.73
CA HIS A 250 -19.81 25.27 -15.38
C HIS A 250 -20.77 26.31 -15.99
N ASP A 251 -21.70 25.92 -16.86
CA ASP A 251 -22.56 26.88 -17.58
C ASP A 251 -24.05 26.85 -17.20
N ASP A 252 -24.51 25.97 -16.30
CA ASP A 252 -25.94 25.85 -15.95
C ASP A 252 -26.28 26.40 -14.53
N GLN A 253 -25.77 27.58 -14.20
CA GLN A 253 -26.24 28.40 -13.06
C GLN A 253 -26.41 29.85 -13.49
N ASP A 254 -27.36 30.13 -14.39
CA ASP A 254 -27.96 31.44 -14.58
C ASP A 254 -29.28 31.23 -15.35
N ASP A 255 -30.37 30.99 -14.62
CA ASP A 255 -31.77 31.34 -14.98
C ASP A 255 -32.70 31.14 -13.76
#